data_AF-A0A0U3RWG9-F1
#
_entry.id   AF-A0A0U3RWG9-F1
#
_cell.length_a   1.000
_cell.length_b   1.000
_cell.length_c   1.000
_cell.angle_alpha   90.00
_cell.angle_beta   90.00
_cell.angle_gamma   90.00
#
_symmetry.space_group_name_H-M   'P 1'
#
loop_
_entity.id
_entity.type
_entity.pdbx_description
1 polymer ?
#
loop_
_entity_poly.entity_id
_entity_poly.type
_entity_poly.pdbx_seq_one_letter_code
_entity_poly.pdbx_strand_id
1 'polypeptide(L)'
;MEAEEYIIIFGLILIVAFFLFPSETISGTFCEGDYGKLSNYDVSVQNGFLKVYLKGEEIFTAKGERIFVRKADIKYSISDECYEVSIREKPEKALYLFVVGIILIGIAFYYIAFLRYR
;
A
#
# COMPACT_ATOMS: atom_id res chain seq x y z
N MET A 1 -26.97 -4.01 24.69
CA MET A 1 -26.12 -3.06 23.96
C MET A 1 -26.98 -1.99 23.36
N GLU A 2 -26.56 -0.76 23.48
CA GLU A 2 -27.23 0.40 22.91
C GLU A 2 -26.77 0.63 21.47
N ALA A 3 -27.55 1.37 20.67
CA ALA A 3 -27.31 1.54 19.24
C ALA A 3 -25.90 2.10 18.95
N GLU A 4 -25.40 2.94 19.84
CA GLU A 4 -24.08 3.57 19.78
C GLU A 4 -22.95 2.55 19.98
N GLU A 5 -23.12 1.59 20.89
CA GLU A 5 -22.16 0.51 21.10
C GLU A 5 -22.05 -0.38 19.87
N TYR A 6 -23.18 -0.65 19.19
CA TYR A 6 -23.16 -1.38 17.91
C TYR A 6 -22.41 -0.63 16.81
N ILE A 7 -22.57 0.70 16.72
CA ILE A 7 -21.85 1.53 15.74
C ILE A 7 -20.34 1.50 16.02
N ILE A 8 -19.93 1.58 17.29
CA ILE A 8 -18.52 1.49 17.68
C ILE A 8 -17.95 0.11 17.31
N ILE A 9 -18.67 -0.97 17.64
CA ILE A 9 -18.25 -2.34 17.30
C ILE A 9 -18.13 -2.51 15.78
N PHE A 10 -19.10 -2.01 15.02
CA PHE A 10 -19.06 -2.08 13.55
C PHE A 10 -17.87 -1.28 12.99
N GLY A 11 -17.60 -0.09 13.52
CA GLY A 11 -16.42 0.70 13.14
C GLY A 11 -15.10 -0.03 13.43
N LEU A 12 -15.00 -0.71 14.58
CA LEU A 12 -13.84 -1.55 14.90
C LEU A 12 -13.69 -2.74 13.95
N ILE A 13 -14.79 -3.39 13.59
CA ILE A 13 -14.80 -4.49 12.61
C ILE A 13 -14.26 -4.00 11.26
N LEU A 14 -14.66 -2.80 10.80
CA LEU A 14 -14.14 -2.22 9.55
C LEU A 14 -12.64 -1.94 9.62
N ILE A 15 -12.13 -1.44 10.75
CA ILE A 15 -10.69 -1.23 10.96
C ILE A 15 -9.94 -2.56 10.94
N VAL A 16 -10.45 -3.59 11.61
CA VAL A 16 -9.86 -4.94 11.57
C VAL A 16 -9.88 -5.49 10.15
N ALA A 17 -10.99 -5.32 9.42
CA ALA A 17 -11.11 -5.74 8.03
C ALA A 17 -10.09 -5.04 7.12
N PHE A 18 -9.75 -3.76 7.36
CA PHE A 18 -8.66 -3.08 6.65
C PHE A 18 -7.30 -3.77 6.88
N PHE A 19 -6.98 -4.17 8.11
CA PHE A 19 -5.73 -4.87 8.40
C PHE A 19 -5.66 -6.24 7.73
N LEU A 20 -6.78 -6.96 7.71
CA LEU A 20 -6.91 -8.27 7.08
C LEU A 20 -7.07 -8.22 5.55
N PHE A 21 -7.33 -7.04 4.98
CA PHE A 21 -7.54 -6.89 3.54
C PHE A 21 -6.30 -7.37 2.77
N PRO A 22 -6.47 -8.27 1.78
CA PRO A 22 -5.35 -8.86 1.06
C PRO A 22 -4.54 -7.79 0.35
N SER A 23 -3.21 -7.92 0.39
CA SER A 23 -2.34 -7.14 -0.49
C SER A 23 -2.36 -7.74 -1.88
N GLU A 24 -2.32 -6.89 -2.89
CA GLU A 24 -2.17 -7.30 -4.27
C GLU A 24 -0.67 -7.30 -4.61
N THR A 25 -0.26 -8.27 -5.43
CA THR A 25 1.11 -8.32 -5.97
C THR A 25 1.03 -7.88 -7.41
N ILE A 26 1.74 -6.82 -7.74
CA ILE A 26 1.82 -6.27 -9.10
C ILE A 26 3.23 -6.55 -9.58
N SER A 27 3.32 -7.21 -10.73
CA SER A 27 4.60 -7.57 -11.33
C SER A 27 4.71 -7.06 -12.76
N GLY A 28 5.94 -6.87 -13.20
CA GLY A 28 6.26 -6.59 -14.59
C GLY A 28 7.74 -6.81 -14.88
N THR A 29 8.05 -6.96 -16.15
CA THR A 29 9.40 -7.21 -16.65
C THR A 29 9.94 -5.96 -17.32
N PHE A 30 11.18 -5.59 -17.00
CA PHE A 30 11.85 -4.40 -17.52
C PHE A 30 13.27 -4.78 -17.96
N CYS A 31 13.56 -4.59 -19.23
CA CYS A 31 14.86 -4.85 -19.84
C CYS A 31 15.68 -3.56 -19.94
N GLU A 32 16.95 -3.66 -20.32
CA GLU A 32 17.84 -2.50 -20.46
C GLU A 32 17.25 -1.42 -21.39
N GLY A 33 17.15 -0.19 -20.87
CA GLY A 33 16.57 0.95 -21.59
C GLY A 33 15.06 1.13 -21.35
N ASP A 34 14.39 0.18 -20.69
CA ASP A 34 12.96 0.28 -20.44
C ASP A 34 12.61 1.29 -19.34
N TYR A 35 11.47 1.93 -19.53
CA TYR A 35 10.78 2.77 -18.55
C TYR A 35 9.30 2.41 -18.55
N GLY A 36 8.73 2.19 -17.37
CA GLY A 36 7.29 1.99 -17.26
C GLY A 36 6.79 2.14 -15.84
N LYS A 37 5.50 1.86 -15.66
CA LYS A 37 4.81 2.01 -14.39
C LYS A 37 4.27 0.69 -13.89
N LEU A 38 4.50 0.41 -12.60
CA LEU A 38 3.81 -0.62 -11.84
C LEU A 38 2.91 0.08 -10.82
N SER A 39 1.62 0.24 -11.13
CA SER A 39 0.70 1.02 -10.27
C SER A 39 1.24 2.45 -10.06
N ASN A 40 1.54 2.80 -8.81
CA ASN A 40 2.06 4.09 -8.38
C ASN A 40 3.59 4.21 -8.44
N TYR A 41 4.28 3.15 -8.89
CA TYR A 41 5.73 3.08 -8.95
C TYR A 41 6.22 3.29 -10.38
N ASP A 42 7.19 4.18 -10.55
CA ASP A 42 7.93 4.33 -11.80
C ASP A 42 9.15 3.40 -11.75
N VAL A 43 9.28 2.52 -12.74
CA VAL A 43 10.40 1.58 -12.86
C VAL A 43 11.21 1.92 -14.10
N SER A 44 12.52 1.97 -13.95
CA SER A 44 13.45 2.24 -15.05
C SER A 44 14.67 1.34 -14.96
N VAL A 45 15.14 0.85 -16.09
CA VAL A 45 16.40 0.10 -16.17
C VAL A 45 17.38 0.84 -17.06
N GLN A 46 18.50 1.31 -16.49
CA GLN A 46 19.52 2.06 -17.21
C GLN A 46 20.93 1.71 -16.74
N ASN A 47 21.85 1.46 -17.67
CA ASN A 47 23.22 1.02 -17.45
C ASN A 47 23.31 -0.24 -16.55
N GLY A 48 22.33 -1.14 -16.70
CA GLY A 48 22.13 -2.32 -15.88
C GLY A 48 21.58 -2.05 -14.49
N PHE A 49 21.26 -0.80 -14.14
CA PHE A 49 20.64 -0.46 -12.86
C PHE A 49 19.12 -0.50 -12.98
N LEU A 50 18.49 -1.38 -12.20
CA LEU A 50 17.08 -1.30 -11.89
C LEU A 50 16.87 -0.19 -10.86
N LYS A 51 16.08 0.82 -11.20
CA LYS A 51 15.66 1.89 -10.28
C LYS A 51 14.14 1.93 -10.19
N VAL A 52 13.64 2.07 -8.97
CA VAL A 52 12.21 2.23 -8.70
C VAL A 52 12.00 3.50 -7.91
N TYR A 53 11.05 4.30 -8.38
CA TYR A 53 10.66 5.57 -7.78
C TYR A 53 9.20 5.51 -7.33
N LEU A 54 8.90 6.18 -6.22
CA LEU A 54 7.54 6.42 -5.77
C LEU A 54 7.37 7.93 -5.60
N LYS A 55 6.45 8.53 -6.36
CA LYS A 55 6.19 9.98 -6.34
C LYS A 55 7.46 10.84 -6.53
N GLY A 56 8.38 10.38 -7.40
CA GLY A 56 9.64 11.06 -7.69
C GLY A 56 10.78 10.81 -6.69
N GLU A 57 10.53 10.09 -5.58
CA GLU A 57 11.58 9.67 -4.66
C GLU A 57 12.14 8.30 -5.07
N GLU A 58 13.47 8.18 -5.16
CA GLU A 58 14.12 6.88 -5.35
C GLU A 58 13.98 6.03 -4.07
N ILE A 59 13.25 4.92 -4.20
CA ILE A 59 12.96 4.02 -3.10
C ILE A 59 13.71 2.70 -3.19
N PHE A 60 14.18 2.33 -4.38
CA PHE A 60 14.89 1.08 -4.59
C PHE A 60 15.83 1.18 -5.78
N THR A 61 17.06 0.72 -5.61
CA THR A 61 18.05 0.63 -6.69
C THR A 61 18.87 -0.64 -6.55
N ALA A 62 18.96 -1.41 -7.63
CA ALA A 62 19.76 -2.63 -7.72
C ALA A 62 20.52 -2.72 -9.04
N LYS A 63 21.64 -3.46 -9.05
CA LYS A 63 22.38 -3.86 -10.25
C LYS A 63 22.84 -5.30 -10.09
N GLY A 64 22.35 -6.19 -10.94
CA GLY A 64 22.51 -7.62 -10.71
C GLY A 64 21.90 -7.99 -9.36
N GLU A 65 22.61 -8.78 -8.58
CA GLU A 65 22.20 -9.17 -7.22
C GLU A 65 22.50 -8.11 -6.15
N ARG A 66 23.20 -7.02 -6.51
CA ARG A 66 23.63 -5.99 -5.55
C ARG A 66 22.57 -4.91 -5.41
N ILE A 67 22.14 -4.67 -4.17
CA ILE A 67 21.17 -3.63 -3.82
C ILE A 67 21.91 -2.42 -3.24
N PHE A 68 21.67 -1.24 -3.79
CA PHE A 68 22.27 0.03 -3.36
C PHE A 68 21.32 0.83 -2.46
N VAL A 69 20.02 0.80 -2.80
CA VAL A 69 18.97 1.51 -2.06
C VAL A 69 17.82 0.54 -1.83
N ARG A 70 17.32 0.48 -0.59
CA ARG A 70 16.13 -0.29 -0.21
C ARG A 70 15.35 0.44 0.87
N LYS A 71 14.41 1.29 0.45
CA LYS A 71 13.43 1.96 1.33
C LYS A 71 12.09 1.22 1.36
N ALA A 72 11.80 0.38 0.36
CA ALA A 72 10.62 -0.46 0.28
C ALA A 72 11.01 -1.93 0.06
N ASP A 73 10.14 -2.84 0.49
CA ASP A 73 10.29 -4.28 0.25
C ASP A 73 9.86 -4.62 -1.19
N ILE A 74 10.78 -4.42 -2.12
CA ILE A 74 10.61 -4.76 -3.54
C ILE A 74 11.32 -6.08 -3.80
N LYS A 75 10.58 -7.04 -4.35
CA LYS A 75 11.14 -8.30 -4.84
C LYS A 75 11.51 -8.13 -6.30
N TYR A 76 12.67 -8.66 -6.68
CA TYR A 76 13.07 -8.73 -8.07
C TYR A 76 13.83 -10.01 -8.37
N SER A 77 13.73 -10.45 -9.61
CA SER A 77 14.49 -11.54 -10.21
C SER A 77 15.11 -11.06 -11.52
N ILE A 78 16.15 -11.75 -11.97
CA ILE A 78 16.82 -11.45 -13.25
C ILE A 78 16.66 -12.68 -14.13
N SER A 79 16.09 -12.49 -15.32
CA SER A 79 15.97 -13.51 -16.36
C SER A 79 16.31 -12.87 -17.70
N ASP A 80 17.20 -13.51 -18.47
CA ASP A 80 17.56 -13.08 -19.82
C ASP A 80 17.94 -11.59 -19.93
N GLU A 81 18.78 -11.11 -18.99
CA GLU A 81 19.23 -9.71 -18.87
C GLU A 81 18.12 -8.68 -18.55
N CYS A 82 16.90 -9.15 -18.27
CA CYS A 82 15.78 -8.32 -17.83
C CYS A 82 15.49 -8.51 -16.35
N TYR A 83 15.00 -7.45 -15.72
CA TYR A 83 14.54 -7.45 -14.34
C TYR A 83 13.03 -7.73 -14.29
N GLU A 84 12.65 -8.80 -13.63
CA GLU A 84 11.26 -9.02 -13.23
C GLU A 84 11.07 -8.43 -11.84
N VAL A 85 10.20 -7.43 -11.72
CA VAL A 85 9.97 -6.66 -10.50
C VAL A 85 8.59 -6.99 -9.98
N SER A 86 8.49 -7.33 -8.70
CA SER A 86 7.24 -7.64 -8.00
C SER A 86 7.10 -6.77 -6.76
N ILE A 87 6.03 -5.99 -6.72
CA ILE A 87 5.72 -5.06 -5.63
C ILE A 87 4.42 -5.50 -4.97
N ARG A 88 4.44 -5.59 -3.63
CA ARG A 88 3.26 -5.90 -2.84
C ARG A 88 2.65 -4.60 -2.31
N GLU A 89 1.45 -4.27 -2.76
CA GLU A 89 0.74 -3.04 -2.38
C GLU A 89 -0.61 -3.39 -1.74
N LYS A 90 -1.03 -2.62 -0.72
CA LYS A 90 -2.42 -2.70 -0.25
C LYS A 90 -3.29 -1.87 -1.19
N PRO A 91 -4.38 -2.43 -1.74
CA PRO A 91 -5.22 -1.70 -2.67
C PRO A 91 -5.82 -0.46 -2.00
N GLU A 92 -5.93 0.65 -2.73
CA GLU A 92 -6.50 1.90 -2.22
C GLU A 92 -7.91 1.71 -1.65
N LYS A 93 -8.66 0.75 -2.20
CA LYS A 93 -10.00 0.39 -1.72
C LYS A 93 -10.01 -0.01 -0.25
N ALA A 94 -8.94 -0.63 0.24
CA ALA A 94 -8.83 -1.02 1.64
C ALA A 94 -8.83 0.22 2.56
N LEU A 95 -8.23 1.33 2.12
CA LEU A 95 -8.16 2.57 2.91
C LEU A 95 -9.56 3.10 3.26
N TYR A 96 -10.56 2.93 2.38
CA TYR A 96 -11.93 3.34 2.68
C TYR A 96 -12.52 2.61 3.88
N LEU A 97 -12.21 1.31 4.07
CA LEU A 97 -12.66 0.56 5.25
C LEU A 97 -12.14 1.19 6.54
N PHE A 98 -10.87 1.59 6.54
CA PHE A 98 -10.25 2.25 7.69
C PHE A 98 -10.88 3.62 7.98
N VAL A 99 -11.01 4.45 6.96
CA VAL A 99 -11.54 5.83 7.10
C VAL A 99 -13.00 5.79 7.57
N VAL A 100 -13.84 4.95 6.95
CA VAL A 100 -15.25 4.79 7.36
C VAL A 100 -15.33 4.28 8.80
N GLY A 101 -14.47 3.31 9.18
CA GLY A 101 -14.41 2.80 10.54
C GLY A 101 -14.11 3.89 11.57
N ILE A 102 -13.11 4.75 11.32
CA ILE A 102 -12.78 5.88 12.20
C ILE A 102 -13.94 6.87 12.29
N ILE A 103 -14.56 7.23 11.16
CA ILE A 103 -15.68 8.18 11.14
C ILE A 103 -16.84 7.68 11.99
N LEU A 104 -17.22 6.41 11.86
CA LEU A 104 -18.32 5.82 12.63
C LEU A 104 -18.05 5.83 14.13
N ILE A 105 -16.83 5.46 14.55
CA ILE A 105 -16.42 5.53 15.95
C ILE A 105 -16.47 6.97 16.45
N GLY A 106 -15.96 7.92 15.67
CA GLY A 106 -15.98 9.34 16.02
C GLY A 106 -17.39 9.90 16.21
N ILE A 107 -18.32 9.58 15.30
CA ILE A 107 -19.72 10.01 15.37
C ILE A 107 -20.41 9.41 16.61
N ALA A 108 -20.24 8.12 16.85
CA ALA A 108 -20.84 7.46 18.02
C ALA A 108 -20.28 8.04 19.33
N PHE A 109 -18.97 8.27 19.39
CA PHE A 109 -18.34 8.89 20.56
C PHE A 109 -18.83 10.31 20.79
N TYR A 110 -18.92 11.14 19.74
CA TYR A 110 -19.44 12.50 19.83
C TYR A 110 -20.89 12.51 20.34
N TYR A 111 -21.73 11.61 19.85
CA TYR A 111 -23.11 11.51 20.29
C TYR A 111 -23.22 11.15 21.78
N ILE A 112 -22.49 10.12 22.23
CA ILE A 112 -22.48 9.71 23.64
C ILE A 112 -21.97 10.84 24.54
N ALA A 113 -20.87 11.49 24.15
CA ALA A 113 -20.21 12.49 24.98
C ALA A 113 -20.98 13.81 25.08
N PHE A 114 -21.66 14.24 24.02
CA PHE A 114 -22.21 15.61 23.94
C PHE A 114 -23.72 15.69 23.73
N LEU A 115 -24.34 14.72 23.06
CA LEU A 115 -25.75 14.79 22.71
C LEU A 115 -26.64 13.98 23.65
N ARG A 116 -26.12 12.89 24.22
CA ARG A 116 -26.90 12.00 25.07
C ARG A 116 -27.21 12.55 26.47
N TYR A 117 -26.33 13.40 27.01
CA TYR A 117 -26.47 13.99 28.34
C TYR A 117 -27.04 15.42 28.33
N ARG A 118 -27.70 15.80 27.23
CA ARG A 118 -28.33 17.10 27.03
C ARG A 118 -29.84 16.93 26.93
#